data_AF-A0A845S191-F1
#
_entry.id   AF-A0A845S191-F1
#
_cell.length_a   1.000
_cell.length_b   1.000
_cell.length_c   1.000
_cell.angle_alpha   90.00
_cell.angle_beta   90.00
_cell.angle_gamma   90.00
#
_symmetry.space_group_name_H-M   'P 1'
#
loop_
_entity.id
_entity.type
_entity.pdbx_description
1 polymer ?
#
loop_
_entity_poly.entity_id
_entity_poly.type
_entity_poly.pdbx_seq_one_letter_code
_entity_poly.pdbx_strand_id
1 'polypeptide(L)'
;MNKFILVFFLLFTSNLFAQSSSSLPKCPDTSPTKFNDCTAEIQLKSGHQYIGEFKKGAPNGKGTLILTTGGKYVGDFKDQNFHGNGTFTWPNGDKYIGEYKDNKQNGNGTFIWAEGEKYVGFFKDNKKHGLGKYTYANKEEYVGDWKEDKKNGQGSLTWPDGEKYVGEFKDDKPNGKGTLIYPNRDRFVGEFKDGKRQRGKIIPANEVARSKEDTSAVVKSKEDKKPLAEKSIEDKKKSKEDKKSVAEKTKEDKKKAEEKIKEEKGITEPLLPSSVQAPTADAKKCKGVDFAKYNNCFGEAKTPRGNYIGEFKKGKPHGQGTVVWTSGDKYVGEHKEGLSHGKGTYTWANGDKYIGEFKEGKRHGKGTISFVSGDKYVGEFEDSKKEGKGTYTWANGDKFTGDHKNDKPNGKGTITFANGDSYDGKHKNGKMHGKGTYISKDGSKYVGGFINGERHGKGTATFNGGDKYAGYHKAGKFHGKGTYTWANGDKYVGLYENGNKNGKGISTWANGDKYVGDHKNNKRDGEGKYYFKDGRKLVGTFKDGNFVK
;
A
#
# COMPACT_ATOMS: atom_id res chain seq x y z
N MET A 1 -53.10 17.52 -36.97
CA MET A 1 -52.26 18.72 -37.20
C MET A 1 -50.86 18.39 -36.69
N ASN A 2 -50.01 17.73 -37.48
CA ASN A 2 -48.99 18.33 -38.35
C ASN A 2 -48.16 19.46 -37.70
N LYS A 3 -46.91 19.17 -37.31
CA LYS A 3 -45.71 19.57 -38.09
C LYS A 3 -44.41 18.94 -37.55
N PHE A 4 -43.64 18.39 -38.49
CA PHE A 4 -42.22 18.07 -38.47
C PHE A 4 -41.33 19.21 -37.92
N ILE A 5 -40.14 18.89 -37.38
CA ILE A 5 -38.83 19.27 -37.97
C ILE A 5 -37.61 18.86 -37.09
N LEU A 6 -36.68 18.19 -37.79
CA LEU A 6 -35.22 18.04 -37.70
C LEU A 6 -34.48 17.48 -36.47
N VAL A 7 -33.87 16.33 -36.74
CA VAL A 7 -32.65 15.74 -36.20
C VAL A 7 -31.44 16.69 -36.33
N PHE A 8 -30.64 16.84 -35.26
CA PHE A 8 -29.20 17.09 -35.38
C PHE A 8 -28.45 16.23 -34.36
N PHE A 9 -27.83 15.18 -34.89
CA PHE A 9 -26.83 14.34 -34.24
C PHE A 9 -25.51 15.11 -34.22
N LEU A 10 -24.96 15.42 -33.04
CA LEU A 10 -23.54 15.80 -32.91
C LEU A 10 -22.95 15.11 -31.68
N LEU A 11 -22.28 14.01 -31.98
CA LEU A 11 -21.34 13.31 -31.11
C LEU A 11 -20.14 14.22 -30.83
N PHE A 12 -19.84 14.44 -29.55
CA PHE A 12 -18.51 14.85 -29.09
C PHE A 12 -18.11 13.94 -27.94
N THR A 13 -17.62 12.74 -28.27
CA THR A 13 -16.84 11.92 -27.35
C THR A 13 -15.37 12.32 -27.50
N SER A 14 -14.91 13.29 -26.72
CA SER A 14 -13.47 13.54 -26.57
C SER A 14 -12.87 12.42 -25.72
N ASN A 15 -12.46 11.36 -26.39
CA ASN A 15 -11.67 10.27 -25.83
C ASN A 15 -10.24 10.79 -25.56
N LEU A 16 -9.95 11.13 -24.31
CA LEU A 16 -8.59 11.37 -23.86
C LEU A 16 -7.91 10.02 -23.60
N PHE A 17 -7.34 9.42 -24.64
CA PHE A 17 -6.50 8.23 -24.48
C PHE A 17 -5.08 8.67 -24.11
N ALA A 18 -4.60 8.19 -22.96
CA ALA A 18 -3.19 8.27 -22.60
C ALA A 18 -2.35 7.54 -23.67
N GLN A 19 -1.66 8.29 -24.52
CA GLN A 19 -0.73 7.74 -25.49
C GLN A 19 0.49 7.18 -24.75
N SER A 20 0.77 5.88 -24.96
CA SER A 20 2.08 5.34 -24.68
C SER A 20 3.06 6.05 -25.61
N SER A 21 4.04 6.79 -25.06
CA SER A 21 4.99 7.58 -25.85
C SER A 21 5.92 6.64 -26.64
N SER A 22 5.52 6.25 -27.85
CA SER A 22 6.43 5.61 -28.81
C SER A 22 7.44 6.66 -29.30
N SER A 23 8.70 6.25 -29.44
CA SER A 23 9.78 7.08 -30.02
C SER A 23 9.80 7.04 -31.55
N LEU A 24 8.91 6.27 -32.18
CA LEU A 24 8.85 6.13 -33.63
C LEU A 24 8.09 7.31 -34.28
N PRO A 25 8.49 7.73 -35.49
CA PRO A 25 7.80 8.78 -36.22
C PRO A 25 6.41 8.33 -36.66
N LYS A 26 5.52 9.29 -36.93
CA LYS A 26 4.22 8.99 -37.57
C LYS A 26 4.45 8.46 -38.99
N CYS A 27 3.66 7.47 -39.40
CA CYS A 27 3.77 6.93 -40.75
C CYS A 27 3.45 8.02 -41.81
N PRO A 28 4.23 8.08 -42.91
CA PRO A 28 4.18 9.19 -43.88
C PRO A 28 3.02 9.11 -44.90
N ASP A 29 2.28 8.00 -44.93
CA ASP A 29 1.21 7.71 -45.89
C ASP A 29 -0.03 7.22 -45.12
N THR A 30 -1.19 7.19 -45.77
CA THR A 30 -2.42 6.55 -45.27
C THR A 30 -2.53 5.08 -45.68
N SER A 31 -1.68 4.59 -46.60
CA SER A 31 -1.69 3.19 -47.03
C SER A 31 -0.83 2.26 -46.14
N PRO A 32 -1.42 1.26 -45.46
CA PRO A 32 -0.69 0.36 -44.56
C PRO A 32 0.44 -0.42 -45.23
N THR A 33 0.39 -0.63 -46.55
CA THR A 33 1.42 -1.40 -47.29
C THR A 33 2.79 -0.71 -47.32
N LYS A 34 2.88 0.56 -46.93
CA LYS A 34 4.13 1.32 -46.87
C LYS A 34 4.61 1.61 -45.45
N PHE A 35 3.92 1.10 -44.43
CA PHE A 35 4.27 1.41 -43.03
C PHE A 35 5.46 0.57 -42.60
N ASN A 36 6.58 1.21 -42.30
CA ASN A 36 7.74 0.51 -41.78
C ASN A 36 8.43 1.34 -40.70
N ASP A 37 8.57 0.75 -39.51
CA ASP A 37 9.21 1.34 -38.33
C ASP A 37 8.61 2.72 -37.97
N CYS A 38 7.27 2.79 -37.94
CA CYS A 38 6.50 4.02 -37.69
C CYS A 38 5.21 3.74 -36.89
N THR A 39 4.55 4.78 -36.37
CA THR A 39 3.27 4.67 -35.64
C THR A 39 2.11 5.24 -36.46
N ALA A 40 0.96 4.55 -36.48
CA ALA A 40 -0.25 5.02 -37.14
C ALA A 40 -1.53 4.61 -36.39
N GLU A 41 -2.61 5.35 -36.67
CA GLU A 41 -3.98 5.02 -36.31
C GLU A 41 -4.72 4.67 -37.61
N ILE A 42 -5.19 3.43 -37.73
CA ILE A 42 -5.89 2.95 -38.93
C ILE A 42 -7.09 2.09 -38.57
N GLN A 43 -8.08 2.13 -39.46
CA GLN A 43 -9.11 1.11 -39.53
C GLN A 43 -8.60 -0.02 -40.44
N LEU A 44 -8.42 -1.21 -39.87
CA LEU A 44 -8.01 -2.40 -40.61
C LEU A 44 -9.13 -2.82 -41.58
N LYS A 45 -8.80 -3.59 -42.62
CA LYS A 45 -9.80 -4.13 -43.58
C LYS A 45 -10.90 -4.97 -42.91
N SER A 46 -10.62 -5.53 -41.73
CA SER A 46 -11.58 -6.23 -40.88
C SER A 46 -12.59 -5.32 -40.17
N GLY A 47 -12.45 -4.01 -40.29
CA GLY A 47 -13.24 -3.01 -39.58
C GLY A 47 -12.73 -2.67 -38.17
N HIS A 48 -11.76 -3.43 -37.63
CA HIS A 48 -11.13 -3.15 -36.33
C HIS A 48 -10.27 -1.88 -36.39
N GLN A 49 -10.15 -1.17 -35.27
CA GLN A 49 -9.26 -0.01 -35.17
C GLN A 49 -7.94 -0.43 -34.51
N TYR A 50 -6.83 -0.05 -35.11
CA TYR A 50 -5.49 -0.26 -34.56
C TYR A 50 -4.75 1.07 -34.43
N ILE A 51 -4.16 1.29 -33.26
CA ILE A 51 -3.32 2.45 -32.95
C ILE A 51 -2.00 1.92 -32.42
N GLY A 52 -0.92 2.05 -33.18
CA GLY A 52 0.35 1.49 -32.73
C GLY A 52 1.44 1.45 -33.79
N GLU A 53 2.49 0.74 -33.43
CA GLU A 53 3.69 0.58 -34.21
C GLU A 53 3.49 -0.42 -35.36
N PHE A 54 4.11 -0.13 -36.50
CA PHE A 54 4.08 -0.95 -37.70
C PHE A 54 5.49 -1.28 -38.16
N LYS A 55 5.67 -2.50 -38.63
CA LYS A 55 6.89 -2.96 -39.32
C LYS A 55 6.50 -3.76 -40.55
N LYS A 56 7.07 -3.40 -41.72
CA LYS A 56 6.77 -4.03 -43.01
C LYS A 56 5.27 -4.19 -43.31
N GLY A 57 4.48 -3.17 -42.97
CA GLY A 57 3.04 -3.08 -43.21
C GLY A 57 2.15 -3.87 -42.25
N ALA A 58 2.72 -4.45 -41.19
CA ALA A 58 2.02 -5.25 -40.19
C ALA A 58 2.13 -4.62 -38.79
N PRO A 59 1.08 -4.68 -37.95
CA PRO A 59 1.18 -4.39 -36.52
C PRO A 59 2.34 -5.13 -35.86
N ASN A 60 3.23 -4.38 -35.23
CA ASN A 60 4.45 -4.90 -34.62
C ASN A 60 4.97 -3.92 -33.56
N GLY A 61 5.45 -4.39 -32.42
CA GLY A 61 5.81 -3.52 -31.30
C GLY A 61 4.61 -3.11 -30.46
N LYS A 62 4.63 -1.93 -29.85
CA LYS A 62 3.54 -1.52 -28.93
C LYS A 62 2.31 -1.04 -29.71
N GLY A 63 1.12 -1.48 -29.29
CA GLY A 63 -0.11 -1.03 -29.91
C GLY A 63 -1.37 -1.26 -29.10
N THR A 64 -2.46 -0.68 -29.59
CA THR A 64 -3.83 -0.86 -29.12
C THR A 64 -4.68 -1.34 -30.28
N LEU A 65 -5.37 -2.47 -30.11
CA LEU A 65 -6.36 -2.99 -31.04
C LEU A 65 -7.74 -2.91 -30.39
N ILE A 66 -8.67 -2.22 -31.03
CA ILE A 66 -10.08 -2.14 -30.65
C ILE A 66 -10.86 -2.96 -31.67
N LEU A 67 -11.44 -4.07 -31.20
CA LEU A 67 -12.27 -4.95 -31.99
C LEU A 67 -13.64 -4.32 -32.22
N THR A 68 -14.26 -4.63 -33.34
CA THR A 68 -15.63 -4.20 -33.66
C THR A 68 -16.67 -4.77 -32.69
N THR A 69 -16.32 -5.85 -31.99
CA THR A 69 -17.11 -6.44 -30.90
C THR A 69 -17.03 -5.66 -29.59
N GLY A 70 -16.21 -4.60 -29.50
CA GLY A 70 -15.97 -3.80 -28.30
C GLY A 70 -14.81 -4.29 -27.43
N GLY A 71 -14.20 -5.45 -27.75
CA GLY A 71 -13.01 -5.94 -27.06
C GLY A 71 -11.79 -5.07 -27.35
N LYS A 72 -10.91 -4.89 -26.37
CA LYS A 72 -9.74 -4.02 -26.49
C LYS A 72 -8.48 -4.73 -26.01
N TYR A 73 -7.48 -4.82 -26.87
CA TYR A 73 -6.13 -5.24 -26.53
C TYR A 73 -5.20 -4.04 -26.49
N VAL A 74 -4.34 -3.97 -25.47
CA VAL A 74 -3.23 -3.00 -25.36
C VAL A 74 -1.98 -3.79 -25.00
N GLY A 75 -0.97 -3.83 -25.86
CA GLY A 75 0.20 -4.66 -25.61
C GLY A 75 1.19 -4.73 -26.76
N ASP A 76 2.06 -5.72 -26.69
CA ASP A 76 3.05 -6.03 -27.72
C ASP A 76 2.42 -6.81 -28.88
N PHE A 77 2.79 -6.44 -30.09
CA PHE A 77 2.44 -7.14 -31.33
C PHE A 77 3.71 -7.68 -31.95
N LYS A 78 3.61 -8.85 -32.56
CA LYS A 78 4.64 -9.40 -33.43
C LYS A 78 3.98 -10.09 -34.60
N ASP A 79 4.32 -9.65 -35.81
CA ASP A 79 3.79 -10.21 -37.05
C ASP A 79 2.25 -10.30 -37.03
N GLN A 80 1.59 -9.20 -36.63
CA GLN A 80 0.14 -9.05 -36.50
C GLN A 80 -0.52 -9.77 -35.32
N ASN A 81 0.22 -10.60 -34.58
CA ASN A 81 -0.31 -11.37 -33.46
C ASN A 81 -0.04 -10.68 -32.11
N PHE A 82 -0.91 -10.88 -31.12
CA PHE A 82 -0.60 -10.54 -29.73
C PHE A 82 0.62 -11.35 -29.30
N HIS A 83 1.60 -10.65 -28.77
CA HIS A 83 2.87 -11.21 -28.33
C HIS A 83 3.31 -10.49 -27.05
N GLY A 84 4.43 -10.89 -26.46
CA GLY A 84 5.05 -10.15 -25.34
C GLY A 84 4.06 -9.91 -24.19
N ASN A 85 4.02 -8.69 -23.65
CA ASN A 85 3.09 -8.35 -22.57
C ASN A 85 1.89 -7.58 -23.11
N GLY A 86 0.70 -7.93 -22.64
CA GLY A 86 -0.52 -7.23 -23.03
C GLY A 86 -1.65 -7.31 -22.02
N THR A 87 -2.61 -6.43 -22.20
CA THR A 87 -3.89 -6.44 -21.51
C THR A 87 -5.00 -6.59 -22.54
N PHE A 88 -5.79 -7.65 -22.43
CA PHE A 88 -7.05 -7.76 -23.17
C PHE A 88 -8.20 -7.49 -22.21
N THR A 89 -9.10 -6.60 -22.62
CA THR A 89 -10.37 -6.31 -21.92
C THR A 89 -11.50 -6.74 -22.83
N TRP A 90 -12.32 -7.67 -22.37
CA TRP A 90 -13.50 -8.14 -23.10
C TRP A 90 -14.68 -7.17 -22.90
N PRO A 91 -15.67 -7.17 -23.81
CA PRO A 91 -16.85 -6.30 -23.70
C PRO A 91 -17.66 -6.50 -22.41
N ASN A 92 -17.64 -7.72 -21.86
CA ASN A 92 -18.32 -8.06 -20.60
C ASN A 92 -17.58 -7.53 -19.36
N GLY A 93 -16.40 -6.92 -19.50
CA GLY A 93 -15.58 -6.40 -18.41
C GLY A 93 -14.52 -7.38 -17.91
N ASP A 94 -14.49 -8.63 -18.39
CA ASP A 94 -13.39 -9.54 -18.10
C ASP A 94 -12.07 -8.92 -18.59
N LYS A 95 -10.99 -9.26 -17.90
CA LYS A 95 -9.67 -8.73 -18.23
C LYS A 95 -8.59 -9.76 -18.01
N TYR A 96 -7.69 -9.88 -18.98
CA TYR A 96 -6.44 -10.60 -18.86
C TYR A 96 -5.29 -9.61 -18.94
N ILE A 97 -4.33 -9.74 -18.04
CA ILE A 97 -3.12 -8.94 -17.97
C ILE A 97 -1.96 -9.91 -17.85
N GLY A 98 -1.15 -10.05 -18.89
CA GLY A 98 -0.07 -11.03 -18.86
C GLY A 98 0.64 -11.20 -20.18
N GLU A 99 1.38 -12.29 -20.26
CA GLU A 99 2.16 -12.63 -21.44
C GLU A 99 1.28 -13.26 -22.54
N TYR A 100 1.60 -12.93 -23.79
CA TYR A 100 0.99 -13.49 -24.98
C TYR A 100 2.05 -14.10 -25.88
N LYS A 101 1.71 -15.21 -26.50
CA LYS A 101 2.47 -15.81 -27.60
C LYS A 101 1.51 -16.22 -28.69
N ASP A 102 1.65 -15.61 -29.87
CA ASP A 102 0.90 -15.92 -31.08
C ASP A 102 -0.62 -15.92 -30.82
N ASN A 103 -1.12 -14.81 -30.28
CA ASN A 103 -2.52 -14.57 -29.87
C ASN A 103 -3.01 -15.34 -28.63
N LYS A 104 -2.21 -16.24 -28.06
CA LYS A 104 -2.61 -17.04 -26.90
C LYS A 104 -2.03 -16.48 -25.61
N GLN A 105 -2.81 -16.51 -24.54
CA GLN A 105 -2.30 -16.29 -23.18
C GLN A 105 -1.26 -17.37 -22.89
N ASN A 106 -0.07 -16.91 -22.53
CA ASN A 106 1.06 -17.77 -22.23
C ASN A 106 1.84 -17.14 -21.07
N GLY A 107 2.84 -17.81 -20.52
CA GLY A 107 3.66 -17.21 -19.47
C GLY A 107 2.84 -16.84 -18.22
N ASN A 108 3.27 -15.84 -17.46
CA ASN A 108 2.54 -15.41 -16.27
C ASN A 108 1.45 -14.39 -16.60
N GLY A 109 0.28 -14.57 -16.00
CA GLY A 109 -0.86 -13.70 -16.23
C GLY A 109 -1.80 -13.58 -15.04
N THR A 110 -2.61 -12.54 -15.09
CA THR A 110 -3.75 -12.31 -14.21
C THR A 110 -5.01 -12.27 -15.04
N PHE A 111 -5.94 -13.17 -14.77
CA PHE A 111 -7.29 -13.09 -15.29
C PHE A 111 -8.20 -12.56 -14.19
N ILE A 112 -8.99 -11.54 -14.50
CA ILE A 112 -9.98 -10.92 -13.65
C ILE A 112 -11.31 -11.08 -14.35
N TRP A 113 -12.24 -11.77 -13.71
CA TRP A 113 -13.60 -11.89 -14.21
C TRP A 113 -14.41 -10.69 -13.71
N ALA A 114 -15.32 -10.19 -14.55
CA ALA A 114 -16.22 -9.09 -14.19
C ALA A 114 -17.07 -9.43 -12.95
N GLU A 115 -17.33 -10.73 -12.74
CA GLU A 115 -18.08 -11.29 -11.62
C GLU A 115 -17.27 -11.36 -10.31
N GLY A 116 -16.03 -10.88 -10.29
CA GLY A 116 -15.20 -10.73 -9.10
C GLY A 116 -14.24 -11.89 -8.82
N GLU A 117 -14.27 -12.95 -9.64
CA GLU A 117 -13.25 -14.00 -9.59
C GLU A 117 -11.91 -13.49 -10.10
N LYS A 118 -10.83 -14.13 -9.64
CA LYS A 118 -9.48 -13.74 -10.04
C LYS A 118 -8.52 -14.91 -10.04
N TYR A 119 -7.75 -15.05 -11.11
CA TYR A 119 -6.66 -15.99 -11.22
C TYR A 119 -5.37 -15.24 -11.45
N VAL A 120 -4.33 -15.60 -10.69
CA VAL A 120 -2.97 -15.09 -10.84
C VAL A 120 -2.05 -16.28 -10.91
N GLY A 121 -1.46 -16.55 -12.07
CA GLY A 121 -0.64 -17.73 -12.26
C GLY A 121 -0.15 -17.89 -13.69
N PHE A 122 0.40 -19.06 -13.97
CA PHE A 122 0.94 -19.37 -15.28
C PHE A 122 -0.16 -19.85 -16.24
N PHE A 123 -0.03 -19.44 -17.49
CA PHE A 123 -0.89 -19.81 -18.60
C PHE A 123 -0.07 -20.54 -19.66
N LYS A 124 -0.64 -21.59 -20.24
CA LYS A 124 -0.10 -22.25 -21.41
C LYS A 124 -1.22 -22.39 -22.42
N ASP A 125 -1.06 -21.77 -23.58
CA ASP A 125 -2.01 -21.86 -24.70
C ASP A 125 -3.47 -21.58 -24.27
N ASN A 126 -3.70 -20.46 -23.56
CA ASN A 126 -4.98 -20.02 -23.01
C ASN A 126 -5.51 -20.77 -21.78
N LYS A 127 -4.75 -21.72 -21.23
CA LYS A 127 -5.19 -22.51 -20.08
C LYS A 127 -4.34 -22.25 -18.85
N LYS A 128 -4.96 -22.20 -17.67
CA LYS A 128 -4.26 -22.18 -16.39
C LYS A 128 -3.39 -23.44 -16.31
N HIS A 129 -2.10 -23.24 -16.05
CA HIS A 129 -1.12 -24.31 -16.04
C HIS A 129 -0.02 -23.95 -15.04
N GLY A 130 0.72 -24.92 -14.52
CA GLY A 130 1.77 -24.66 -13.53
C GLY A 130 1.21 -23.99 -12.26
N LEU A 131 1.99 -23.15 -11.59
CA LEU A 131 1.56 -22.58 -10.32
C LEU A 131 0.60 -21.41 -10.50
N GLY A 132 -0.46 -21.38 -9.69
CA GLY A 132 -1.41 -20.28 -9.69
C GLY A 132 -2.28 -20.19 -8.44
N LYS A 133 -2.78 -18.98 -8.19
CA LYS A 133 -3.81 -18.68 -7.19
C LYS A 133 -5.12 -18.36 -7.90
N TYR A 134 -6.20 -19.01 -7.49
CA TYR A 134 -7.56 -18.67 -7.90
C TYR A 134 -8.35 -18.21 -6.67
N THR A 135 -8.93 -17.03 -6.74
CA THR A 135 -9.89 -16.50 -5.77
C THR A 135 -11.26 -16.52 -6.43
N TYR A 136 -12.16 -17.32 -5.87
CA TYR A 136 -13.53 -17.49 -6.35
C TYR A 136 -14.43 -16.35 -5.85
N ALA A 137 -15.58 -16.14 -6.49
CA ALA A 137 -16.53 -15.10 -6.10
C ALA A 137 -17.06 -15.29 -4.67
N ASN A 138 -17.18 -16.55 -4.22
CA ASN A 138 -17.58 -16.91 -2.86
C ASN A 138 -16.48 -16.71 -1.80
N LYS A 139 -15.30 -16.16 -2.18
CA LYS A 139 -14.08 -16.00 -1.35
C LYS A 139 -13.33 -17.30 -1.04
N GLU A 140 -13.70 -18.43 -1.63
CA GLU A 140 -12.84 -19.62 -1.65
C GLU A 140 -11.53 -19.27 -2.36
N GLU A 141 -10.41 -19.82 -1.88
CA GLU A 141 -9.11 -19.60 -2.48
C GLU A 141 -8.36 -20.92 -2.71
N TYR A 142 -7.93 -21.15 -3.94
CA TYR A 142 -6.99 -22.21 -4.27
C TYR A 142 -5.62 -21.63 -4.58
N VAL A 143 -4.55 -22.20 -4.01
CA VAL A 143 -3.16 -21.89 -4.34
C VAL A 143 -2.43 -23.21 -4.57
N GLY A 144 -2.01 -23.50 -5.79
CA GLY A 144 -1.38 -24.78 -6.08
C GLY A 144 -1.02 -24.97 -7.55
N ASP A 145 -0.70 -26.20 -7.93
CA ASP A 145 -0.44 -26.54 -9.32
C ASP A 145 -1.75 -26.64 -10.12
N TRP A 146 -1.67 -26.19 -11.36
CA TRP A 146 -2.73 -26.23 -12.36
C TRP A 146 -2.23 -27.04 -13.55
N LYS A 147 -3.12 -27.81 -14.15
CA LYS A 147 -2.86 -28.50 -15.41
C LYS A 147 -4.13 -28.44 -16.24
N GLU A 148 -4.06 -27.79 -17.39
CA GLU A 148 -5.16 -27.69 -18.34
C GLU A 148 -6.46 -27.21 -17.64
N ASP A 149 -6.38 -26.09 -16.94
CA ASP A 149 -7.46 -25.45 -16.18
C ASP A 149 -7.94 -26.13 -14.90
N LYS A 150 -7.35 -27.27 -14.54
CA LYS A 150 -7.72 -28.03 -13.33
C LYS A 150 -6.67 -27.94 -12.22
N LYS A 151 -7.11 -27.91 -10.96
CA LYS A 151 -6.24 -28.10 -9.79
C LYS A 151 -5.59 -29.48 -9.91
N ASN A 152 -4.27 -29.53 -9.85
CA ASN A 152 -3.48 -30.75 -9.96
C ASN A 152 -2.27 -30.63 -9.03
N GLY A 153 -1.45 -31.68 -8.89
CA GLY A 153 -0.22 -31.61 -8.10
C GLY A 153 -0.45 -31.19 -6.64
N GLN A 154 0.42 -30.36 -6.07
CA GLN A 154 0.30 -29.89 -4.69
C GLN A 154 -0.48 -28.57 -4.64
N GLY A 155 -1.36 -28.44 -3.66
CA GLY A 155 -2.09 -27.20 -3.47
C GLY A 155 -2.65 -27.02 -2.08
N SER A 156 -3.19 -25.83 -1.87
CA SER A 156 -4.00 -25.50 -0.71
C SER A 156 -5.32 -24.90 -1.16
N LEU A 157 -6.40 -25.41 -0.60
CA LEU A 157 -7.74 -24.89 -0.77
C LEU A 157 -8.22 -24.34 0.56
N THR A 158 -8.68 -23.10 0.58
CA THR A 158 -9.23 -22.44 1.78
C THR A 158 -10.66 -22.04 1.49
N TRP A 159 -11.57 -22.45 2.37
CA TRP A 159 -12.99 -22.12 2.28
C TRP A 159 -13.31 -20.86 3.09
N PRO A 160 -14.44 -20.18 2.80
CA PRO A 160 -14.79 -18.91 3.44
C PRO A 160 -14.99 -19.00 4.96
N ASP A 161 -15.32 -20.19 5.48
CA ASP A 161 -15.48 -20.47 6.92
C ASP A 161 -14.15 -20.68 7.66
N GLY A 162 -13.01 -20.62 6.95
CA GLY A 162 -11.67 -20.83 7.48
C GLY A 162 -11.22 -22.29 7.48
N GLU A 163 -12.05 -23.24 7.01
CA GLU A 163 -11.59 -24.58 6.71
C GLU A 163 -10.50 -24.53 5.64
N LYS A 164 -9.49 -25.39 5.73
CA LYS A 164 -8.35 -25.38 4.81
C LYS A 164 -7.81 -26.77 4.55
N TYR A 165 -7.75 -27.15 3.28
CA TYR A 165 -7.02 -28.32 2.82
C TYR A 165 -5.63 -27.93 2.32
N VAL A 166 -4.62 -28.74 2.64
CA VAL A 166 -3.25 -28.66 2.09
C VAL A 166 -2.83 -30.06 1.70
N GLY A 167 -2.52 -30.30 0.44
CA GLY A 167 -2.11 -31.62 -0.01
C GLY A 167 -2.17 -31.78 -1.52
N GLU A 168 -2.16 -33.02 -1.96
CA GLU A 168 -2.21 -33.39 -3.36
C GLU A 168 -3.62 -33.21 -3.97
N PHE A 169 -3.67 -32.82 -5.24
CA PHE A 169 -4.86 -32.63 -6.04
C PHE A 169 -4.71 -33.40 -7.36
N LYS A 170 -5.81 -33.97 -7.83
CA LYS A 170 -5.93 -34.55 -9.15
C LYS A 170 -7.29 -34.18 -9.72
N ASP A 171 -7.28 -33.52 -10.88
CA ASP A 171 -8.49 -33.12 -11.61
C ASP A 171 -9.52 -32.44 -10.69
N ASP A 172 -9.09 -31.35 -10.04
CA ASP A 172 -9.87 -30.51 -9.11
C ASP A 172 -10.14 -31.09 -7.72
N LYS A 173 -9.78 -32.35 -7.47
CA LYS A 173 -10.13 -33.05 -6.23
C LYS A 173 -8.91 -33.33 -5.35
N PRO A 174 -9.02 -33.13 -4.01
CA PRO A 174 -8.06 -33.68 -3.05
C PRO A 174 -7.79 -35.16 -3.31
N ASN A 175 -6.53 -35.54 -3.45
CA ASN A 175 -6.12 -36.90 -3.77
C ASN A 175 -4.75 -37.14 -3.16
N GLY A 176 -4.37 -38.37 -2.79
CA GLY A 176 -3.08 -38.63 -2.13
C GLY A 176 -3.01 -38.04 -0.71
N LYS A 177 -1.81 -37.72 -0.23
CA LYS A 177 -1.61 -37.24 1.15
C LYS A 177 -2.04 -35.80 1.31
N GLY A 178 -2.75 -35.51 2.40
CA GLY A 178 -3.15 -34.15 2.74
C GLY A 178 -3.48 -33.94 4.20
N THR A 179 -3.61 -32.67 4.55
CA THR A 179 -4.09 -32.19 5.84
C THR A 179 -5.30 -31.31 5.63
N LEU A 180 -6.42 -31.68 6.24
CA LEU A 180 -7.62 -30.84 6.34
C LEU A 180 -7.64 -30.19 7.72
N ILE A 181 -7.72 -28.87 7.76
CA ILE A 181 -7.73 -28.05 8.96
C ILE A 181 -9.15 -27.50 9.09
N TYR A 182 -9.85 -27.86 10.14
CA TYR A 182 -11.23 -27.40 10.38
C TYR A 182 -11.24 -25.98 10.97
N PRO A 183 -12.39 -25.28 10.98
CA PRO A 183 -12.51 -23.95 11.56
C PRO A 183 -12.10 -23.87 13.04
N ASN A 184 -12.30 -24.95 13.81
CA ASN A 184 -11.88 -25.08 15.20
C ASN A 184 -10.36 -25.33 15.38
N ARG A 185 -9.60 -25.38 14.27
CA ARG A 185 -8.16 -25.67 14.15
C ARG A 185 -7.74 -27.12 14.39
N ASP A 186 -8.67 -28.05 14.56
CA ASP A 186 -8.36 -29.47 14.52
C ASP A 186 -7.85 -29.85 13.12
N ARG A 187 -7.01 -30.87 13.06
CA ARG A 187 -6.38 -31.30 11.80
C ARG A 187 -6.67 -32.76 11.55
N PHE A 188 -7.26 -33.09 10.41
CA PHE A 188 -7.19 -34.43 9.86
C PHE A 188 -5.95 -34.55 8.97
N VAL A 189 -5.02 -35.45 9.31
CA VAL A 189 -3.84 -35.76 8.50
C VAL A 189 -3.99 -37.18 7.97
N GLY A 190 -4.03 -37.35 6.66
CA GLY A 190 -4.27 -38.67 6.07
C GLY A 190 -4.27 -38.71 4.55
N GLU A 191 -4.69 -39.84 4.02
CA GLU A 191 -4.85 -40.06 2.58
C GLU A 191 -6.23 -39.56 2.11
N PHE A 192 -6.29 -39.09 0.87
CA PHE A 192 -7.48 -38.63 0.16
C PHE A 192 -7.59 -39.36 -1.18
N LYS A 193 -8.81 -39.66 -1.61
CA LYS A 193 -9.07 -40.21 -2.94
C LYS A 193 -10.34 -39.61 -3.49
N ASP A 194 -10.25 -39.00 -4.67
CA ASP A 194 -11.37 -38.35 -5.35
C ASP A 194 -12.15 -37.36 -4.46
N GLY A 195 -11.43 -36.60 -3.63
CA GLY A 195 -11.97 -35.60 -2.72
C GLY A 195 -12.40 -36.14 -1.35
N LYS A 196 -12.38 -37.46 -1.15
CA LYS A 196 -12.85 -38.10 0.08
C LYS A 196 -11.69 -38.49 1.00
N ARG A 197 -11.80 -38.15 2.28
CA ARG A 197 -10.91 -38.62 3.35
C ARG A 197 -10.88 -40.16 3.37
N GLN A 198 -9.70 -40.72 3.49
CA GLN A 198 -9.46 -42.15 3.67
C GLN A 198 -8.96 -42.39 5.10
N ARG A 199 -8.00 -43.30 5.29
CA ARG A 199 -7.36 -43.53 6.59
C ARG A 199 -6.49 -42.32 6.98
N GLY A 200 -6.64 -41.85 8.21
CA GLY A 200 -5.89 -40.71 8.75
C GLY A 200 -6.04 -40.59 10.26
N LYS A 201 -5.42 -39.56 10.82
CA LYS A 201 -5.47 -39.23 12.25
C LYS A 201 -6.07 -37.83 12.41
N ILE A 202 -6.92 -37.65 13.42
CA ILE A 202 -7.36 -36.33 13.87
C ILE A 202 -6.43 -35.89 14.98
N ILE A 203 -5.85 -34.71 14.84
CA ILE A 203 -4.98 -34.06 15.81
C ILE A 203 -5.74 -32.84 16.34
N PRO A 204 -6.14 -32.83 17.63
CA PRO A 204 -6.81 -31.68 18.23
C PRO A 204 -5.92 -30.44 18.24
N ALA A 205 -6.51 -29.26 18.10
CA ALA A 205 -5.79 -27.98 18.05
C ALA A 205 -4.81 -27.77 19.22
N ASN A 206 -5.19 -28.22 20.42
CA ASN A 206 -4.40 -28.08 21.66
C ASN A 206 -3.11 -28.91 21.66
N GLU A 207 -3.08 -30.04 20.94
CA GLU A 207 -1.90 -30.91 20.85
C GLU A 207 -0.83 -30.28 19.94
N VAL A 208 -1.26 -29.57 18.88
CA VAL A 208 -0.37 -28.86 17.96
C VAL A 208 0.35 -27.68 18.64
N ALA A 209 -0.32 -26.98 19.57
CA ALA A 209 0.21 -25.81 20.27
C ALA A 209 1.39 -26.14 21.21
N ARG A 210 1.38 -27.30 21.88
CA ARG A 210 2.44 -27.71 22.82
C ARG A 210 3.80 -27.97 22.16
N SER A 211 3.83 -28.22 20.85
CA SER A 211 5.08 -28.49 20.11
C SER A 211 5.93 -27.25 19.79
N LYS A 212 5.45 -26.03 20.08
CA LYS A 212 6.13 -24.76 19.74
C LYS A 212 6.88 -24.09 20.91
N GLU A 213 6.66 -24.52 22.15
CA GLU A 213 7.23 -23.85 23.33
C GLU A 213 8.63 -24.38 23.73
N ASP A 214 9.09 -25.51 23.19
CA ASP A 214 10.33 -26.17 23.63
C ASP A 214 11.61 -25.80 22.87
N THR A 215 11.64 -24.74 22.04
CA THR A 215 12.85 -24.38 21.26
C THR A 215 13.40 -22.97 21.48
N SER A 216 12.94 -22.23 22.49
CA SER A 216 13.55 -20.94 22.87
C SER A 216 14.08 -20.95 24.31
N ALA A 217 15.22 -21.59 24.53
CA ALA A 217 16.00 -21.41 25.75
C ALA A 217 17.51 -21.42 25.50
N VAL A 218 18.19 -20.51 26.19
CA VAL A 218 19.65 -20.41 26.44
C VAL A 218 20.49 -19.63 25.41
N VAL A 219 20.64 -18.31 25.65
CA VAL A 219 21.94 -17.72 26.01
C VAL A 219 21.69 -16.56 27.00
N LYS A 220 22.20 -16.73 28.24
CA LYS A 220 22.30 -15.69 29.28
C LYS A 220 23.74 -15.18 29.34
N SER A 221 23.92 -13.86 29.38
CA SER A 221 25.00 -13.16 30.13
C SER A 221 24.48 -11.74 30.39
N LYS A 222 24.12 -11.43 31.64
CA LYS A 222 24.91 -10.91 32.77
C LYS A 222 25.00 -9.37 32.79
N GLU A 223 24.78 -8.87 33.99
CA GLU A 223 24.54 -7.50 34.44
C GLU A 223 25.67 -6.52 34.12
N ASP A 224 25.32 -5.23 34.02
CA ASP A 224 25.78 -4.23 34.99
C ASP A 224 24.75 -3.09 35.12
N LYS A 225 24.20 -2.93 36.33
CA LYS A 225 23.54 -1.71 36.84
C LYS A 225 24.65 -0.88 37.50
N LYS A 226 24.66 0.45 37.45
CA LYS A 226 23.92 1.38 38.34
C LYS A 226 24.42 2.85 38.07
N PRO A 227 23.94 3.93 38.73
CA PRO A 227 23.24 5.05 38.10
C PRO A 227 23.85 6.44 38.47
N LEU A 228 23.11 7.54 38.24
CA LEU A 228 23.05 8.84 38.97
C LEU A 228 22.79 9.97 37.94
N ALA A 229 21.64 10.65 37.96
CA ALA A 229 21.20 11.76 38.85
C ALA A 229 21.81 13.13 38.48
N GLU A 230 20.96 14.15 38.62
CA GLU A 230 21.02 15.53 38.12
C GLU A 230 22.24 16.37 38.56
N LYS A 231 22.64 17.34 37.73
CA LYS A 231 22.69 18.78 38.10
C LYS A 231 23.03 19.70 36.91
N SER A 232 22.41 20.87 37.00
CA SER A 232 22.49 22.05 36.14
C SER A 232 23.53 23.07 36.59
N ILE A 233 23.67 24.13 35.77
CA ILE A 233 24.31 25.45 35.97
C ILE A 233 25.79 25.48 35.51
N GLU A 234 26.35 26.46 34.82
CA GLU A 234 25.98 27.63 33.99
C GLU A 234 27.34 28.28 33.69
N ASP A 235 27.61 28.77 32.47
CA ASP A 235 28.38 30.02 32.34
C ASP A 235 28.16 30.70 30.97
N LYS A 236 27.86 32.00 31.09
CA LYS A 236 27.65 33.02 30.06
C LYS A 236 29.04 33.57 29.64
N LYS A 237 29.31 34.38 28.61
CA LYS A 237 28.63 35.49 27.90
C LYS A 237 29.68 36.03 26.88
N LYS A 238 29.34 36.48 25.66
CA LYS A 238 29.12 37.89 25.19
C LYS A 238 29.39 37.87 23.66
N SER A 239 28.83 38.68 22.76
CA SER A 239 27.93 39.86 22.77
C SER A 239 27.45 40.10 21.31
N LYS A 240 26.16 40.44 21.07
CA LYS A 240 25.57 41.75 20.59
C LYS A 240 25.98 42.16 19.16
N GLU A 241 25.10 42.53 18.23
CA GLU A 241 24.12 43.65 18.13
C GLU A 241 23.04 43.27 17.08
N ASP A 242 21.89 43.90 16.83
CA ASP A 242 21.01 44.86 17.51
C ASP A 242 19.59 44.74 16.88
N LYS A 243 18.62 45.41 17.50
CA LYS A 243 17.17 45.25 17.32
C LYS A 243 16.54 46.13 16.21
N LYS A 244 15.37 45.64 15.75
CA LYS A 244 14.08 46.35 15.55
C LYS A 244 13.77 47.03 14.19
N SER A 245 12.72 46.52 13.53
CA SER A 245 11.49 47.22 13.08
C SER A 245 10.67 46.23 12.23
N VAL A 246 9.50 45.77 12.67
CA VAL A 246 8.15 46.36 12.52
C VAL A 246 7.71 46.50 11.05
N ALA A 247 6.77 45.62 10.70
CA ALA A 247 5.66 45.77 9.75
C ALA A 247 5.94 46.20 8.31
N GLU A 248 5.83 45.27 7.37
CA GLU A 248 4.98 45.44 6.19
C GLU A 248 4.77 44.14 5.39
N LYS A 249 3.68 44.10 4.63
CA LYS A 249 3.37 43.20 3.50
C LYS A 249 2.97 41.76 3.83
N THR A 250 1.72 41.62 4.24
CA THR A 250 0.91 40.43 3.93
C THR A 250 -0.35 40.86 3.21
N LYS A 251 -0.36 40.76 1.87
CA LYS A 251 -1.59 40.64 1.08
C LYS A 251 -1.44 39.91 -0.26
N GLU A 252 -0.27 39.35 -0.60
CA GLU A 252 -0.09 38.64 -1.88
C GLU A 252 0.31 37.15 -1.75
N ASP A 253 0.63 36.68 -0.53
CA ASP A 253 0.93 35.25 -0.28
C ASP A 253 -0.29 34.42 0.17
N LYS A 254 -1.44 35.06 0.34
CA LYS A 254 -2.68 34.38 0.79
C LYS A 254 -3.50 33.78 -0.35
N LYS A 255 -3.25 34.18 -1.61
CA LYS A 255 -3.94 33.64 -2.80
C LYS A 255 -3.15 32.54 -3.52
N LYS A 256 -1.83 32.43 -3.30
CA LYS A 256 -0.98 31.33 -3.84
C LYS A 256 -0.91 30.07 -2.98
N ALA A 257 -1.48 30.07 -1.78
CA ALA A 257 -1.54 28.91 -0.89
C ALA A 257 -2.88 28.16 -0.93
N GLU A 258 -3.91 28.70 -1.60
CA GLU A 258 -5.25 28.12 -1.70
C GLU A 258 -5.56 27.53 -3.09
N GLU A 259 -4.77 27.83 -4.13
CA GLU A 259 -4.85 27.17 -5.45
C GLU A 259 -3.90 25.96 -5.61
N LYS A 260 -2.97 25.73 -4.69
CA LYS A 260 -2.06 24.57 -4.71
C LYS A 260 -2.59 23.29 -4.02
N ILE A 261 -3.86 23.27 -3.62
CA ILE A 261 -4.49 22.14 -2.88
C ILE A 261 -5.47 21.34 -3.76
N LYS A 262 -5.60 21.66 -5.06
CA LYS A 262 -6.43 20.88 -6.01
C LYS A 262 -5.64 20.08 -7.07
N GLU A 263 -4.32 20.01 -6.99
CA GLU A 263 -3.50 19.38 -8.04
C GLU A 263 -2.54 18.26 -7.58
N GLU A 264 -2.71 17.71 -6.37
CA GLU A 264 -1.92 16.55 -5.89
C GLU A 264 -2.80 15.42 -5.32
N LYS A 265 -4.00 15.20 -5.87
CA LYS A 265 -4.84 14.00 -5.61
C LYS A 265 -4.62 12.87 -6.62
N GLY A 266 -3.40 12.74 -7.13
CA GLY A 266 -3.02 11.76 -8.14
C GLY A 266 -1.76 10.99 -7.75
N ILE A 267 -1.66 10.48 -6.52
CA ILE A 267 -0.67 9.45 -6.22
C ILE A 267 -1.27 8.13 -6.69
N THR A 268 -1.02 7.84 -7.97
CA THR A 268 -1.30 6.55 -8.59
C THR A 268 -0.72 5.42 -7.76
N GLU A 269 -1.52 4.39 -7.54
CA GLU A 269 -1.10 3.10 -6.98
C GLU A 269 0.21 2.66 -7.67
N PRO A 270 1.29 2.35 -6.93
CA PRO A 270 2.52 1.88 -7.54
C PRO A 270 2.21 0.64 -8.37
N LEU A 271 2.45 0.74 -9.68
CA LEU A 271 2.30 -0.37 -10.62
C LEU A 271 3.04 -1.60 -10.07
N LEU A 272 2.33 -2.73 -10.05
CA LEU A 272 2.86 -4.03 -9.69
C LEU A 272 4.14 -4.30 -10.50
N PRO A 273 5.23 -4.80 -9.87
CA PRO A 273 6.37 -5.28 -10.64
C PRO A 273 5.91 -6.40 -11.58
N SER A 274 6.13 -6.16 -12.87
CA SER A 274 5.84 -7.04 -14.00
C SER A 274 6.57 -8.37 -13.90
N SER A 275 5.87 -9.50 -14.06
CA SER A 275 6.39 -10.83 -14.42
C SER A 275 7.62 -11.38 -13.66
N VAL A 276 7.40 -12.47 -12.92
CA VAL A 276 8.38 -13.57 -12.82
C VAL A 276 8.36 -14.26 -14.19
N GLN A 277 9.48 -14.53 -14.85
CA GLN A 277 9.47 -15.38 -16.06
C GLN A 277 9.34 -16.86 -15.63
N ALA A 278 8.89 -17.76 -16.48
CA ALA A 278 8.95 -19.20 -16.24
C ALA A 278 9.75 -19.84 -17.39
N PRO A 279 10.37 -21.02 -17.17
CA PRO A 279 11.47 -21.49 -17.99
C PRO A 279 11.04 -21.74 -19.43
N THR A 280 11.94 -21.42 -20.37
CA THR A 280 11.80 -21.76 -21.77
C THR A 280 11.58 -23.27 -21.92
N ALA A 281 10.56 -23.67 -22.68
CA ALA A 281 10.22 -25.07 -22.96
C ALA A 281 11.34 -25.91 -23.61
N ASP A 282 12.46 -25.27 -23.97
CA ASP A 282 13.65 -25.88 -24.58
C ASP A 282 14.78 -26.19 -23.57
N ALA A 283 14.55 -26.02 -22.27
CA ALA A 283 15.58 -26.27 -21.26
C ALA A 283 15.95 -27.76 -21.17
N LYS A 284 17.20 -28.10 -21.54
CA LYS A 284 17.78 -29.45 -21.46
C LYS A 284 17.55 -30.05 -20.07
N LYS A 285 16.96 -31.24 -19.99
CA LYS A 285 16.78 -31.94 -18.70
C LYS A 285 18.13 -32.33 -18.09
N CYS A 286 18.31 -32.11 -16.79
CA CYS A 286 19.49 -32.56 -16.06
C CYS A 286 19.54 -34.11 -16.04
N LYS A 287 20.75 -34.67 -16.16
CA LYS A 287 20.98 -36.13 -16.18
C LYS A 287 21.53 -36.61 -14.84
N GLY A 288 21.02 -37.74 -14.33
CA GLY A 288 21.46 -38.34 -13.07
C GLY A 288 20.78 -37.72 -11.85
N VAL A 289 21.30 -38.05 -10.65
CA VAL A 289 20.80 -37.56 -9.35
C VAL A 289 21.81 -36.68 -8.62
N ASP A 290 23.03 -36.57 -9.15
CA ASP A 290 24.11 -35.75 -8.62
C ASP A 290 23.99 -34.32 -9.15
N PHE A 291 23.30 -33.47 -8.40
CA PHE A 291 23.04 -32.10 -8.83
C PHE A 291 24.30 -31.22 -8.88
N ALA A 292 25.43 -31.62 -8.29
CA ALA A 292 26.69 -30.89 -8.46
C ALA A 292 27.15 -30.87 -9.93
N LYS A 293 26.67 -31.83 -10.75
CA LYS A 293 26.95 -31.92 -12.18
C LYS A 293 25.93 -31.18 -13.06
N TYR A 294 24.90 -30.58 -12.47
CA TYR A 294 23.84 -29.90 -13.22
C TYR A 294 24.35 -28.56 -13.75
N ASN A 295 24.39 -28.38 -15.06
CA ASN A 295 24.87 -27.17 -15.68
C ASN A 295 24.07 -26.82 -16.94
N ASN A 296 23.48 -25.61 -16.93
CA ASN A 296 22.58 -25.11 -17.96
C ASN A 296 21.48 -26.14 -18.30
N CYS A 297 20.81 -26.63 -17.26
CA CYS A 297 19.79 -27.67 -17.38
C CYS A 297 18.64 -27.45 -16.38
N PHE A 298 17.50 -28.07 -16.66
CA PHE A 298 16.33 -28.07 -15.78
C PHE A 298 16.21 -29.40 -15.03
N GLY A 299 16.05 -29.37 -13.72
CA GLY A 299 16.01 -30.58 -12.89
C GLY A 299 15.39 -30.38 -11.52
N GLU A 300 15.45 -31.43 -10.72
CA GLU A 300 15.01 -31.45 -9.33
C GLU A 300 16.21 -31.78 -8.42
N ALA A 301 16.35 -31.05 -7.32
CA ALA A 301 17.28 -31.34 -6.24
C ALA A 301 16.53 -31.44 -4.92
N LYS A 302 16.60 -32.61 -4.28
CA LYS A 302 16.04 -32.85 -2.95
C LYS A 302 17.16 -32.73 -1.93
N THR A 303 16.98 -31.87 -0.94
CA THR A 303 17.93 -31.67 0.16
C THR A 303 17.21 -31.81 1.51
N PRO A 304 17.92 -32.10 2.62
CA PRO A 304 17.31 -32.08 3.95
C PRO A 304 16.67 -30.74 4.34
N ARG A 305 17.03 -29.64 3.66
CA ARG A 305 16.48 -28.29 3.91
C ARG A 305 15.27 -27.97 3.03
N GLY A 306 15.02 -28.73 1.97
CA GLY A 306 13.96 -28.45 1.01
C GLY A 306 14.22 -29.04 -0.37
N ASN A 307 13.18 -28.97 -1.21
CA ASN A 307 13.20 -29.45 -2.58
C ASN A 307 13.22 -28.25 -3.52
N TYR A 308 14.14 -28.26 -4.48
CA TYR A 308 14.20 -27.29 -5.57
C TYR A 308 13.87 -27.97 -6.89
N ILE A 309 13.01 -27.33 -7.69
CA ILE A 309 12.70 -27.72 -9.06
C ILE A 309 12.91 -26.48 -9.92
N GLY A 310 13.83 -26.54 -10.87
CA GLY A 310 14.15 -25.39 -11.69
C GLY A 310 15.40 -25.56 -12.53
N GLU A 311 15.83 -24.44 -13.08
CA GLU A 311 17.07 -24.32 -13.82
C GLU A 311 18.30 -24.38 -12.89
N PHE A 312 19.39 -24.94 -13.41
CA PHE A 312 20.67 -25.08 -12.72
C PHE A 312 21.81 -24.56 -13.60
N LYS A 313 22.79 -23.95 -12.95
CA LYS A 313 24.07 -23.55 -13.55
C LYS A 313 25.19 -23.86 -12.57
N LYS A 314 26.21 -24.58 -13.02
CA LYS A 314 27.36 -25.00 -12.17
C LYS A 314 26.96 -25.61 -10.82
N GLY A 315 25.96 -26.49 -10.84
CA GLY A 315 25.45 -27.22 -9.69
C GLY A 315 24.59 -26.42 -8.71
N LYS A 316 24.25 -25.17 -9.04
CA LYS A 316 23.44 -24.29 -8.19
C LYS A 316 22.13 -23.87 -8.87
N PRO A 317 21.05 -23.62 -8.10
CA PRO A 317 19.87 -22.93 -8.59
C PRO A 317 20.23 -21.64 -9.34
N HIS A 318 19.70 -21.52 -10.55
CA HIS A 318 19.92 -20.37 -11.44
C HIS A 318 18.72 -20.21 -12.36
N GLY A 319 18.41 -19.02 -12.87
CA GLY A 319 17.26 -18.84 -13.74
C GLY A 319 15.95 -19.06 -12.98
N GLN A 320 14.93 -19.63 -13.62
CA GLN A 320 13.63 -19.82 -12.97
C GLN A 320 13.57 -21.11 -12.17
N GLY A 321 12.98 -21.01 -10.98
CA GLY A 321 12.83 -22.18 -10.12
C GLY A 321 11.83 -22.00 -8.99
N THR A 322 11.44 -23.13 -8.42
CA THR A 322 10.63 -23.23 -7.22
C THR A 322 11.43 -23.95 -6.16
N VAL A 323 11.50 -23.38 -4.96
CA VAL A 323 11.99 -24.06 -3.78
C VAL A 323 10.86 -24.17 -2.76
N VAL A 324 10.73 -25.36 -2.18
CA VAL A 324 9.84 -25.64 -1.05
C VAL A 324 10.72 -26.12 0.08
N TRP A 325 10.80 -25.35 1.16
CA TRP A 325 11.60 -25.70 2.33
C TRP A 325 10.85 -26.67 3.22
N THR A 326 11.60 -27.42 4.04
CA THR A 326 11.01 -28.33 5.03
C THR A 326 10.22 -27.59 6.13
N SER A 327 10.45 -26.28 6.29
CA SER A 327 9.62 -25.40 7.12
C SER A 327 8.20 -25.20 6.60
N GLY A 328 7.93 -25.53 5.33
CA GLY A 328 6.69 -25.21 4.63
C GLY A 328 6.72 -23.86 3.89
N ASP A 329 7.81 -23.09 4.03
CA ASP A 329 8.02 -21.91 3.21
C ASP A 329 8.21 -22.30 1.74
N LYS A 330 7.83 -21.41 0.82
CA LYS A 330 7.94 -21.63 -0.62
C LYS A 330 8.41 -20.36 -1.31
N TYR A 331 9.37 -20.49 -2.21
CA TYR A 331 9.75 -19.41 -3.13
C TYR A 331 9.62 -19.87 -4.58
N VAL A 332 9.07 -19.00 -5.41
CA VAL A 332 8.90 -19.20 -6.85
C VAL A 332 9.46 -17.97 -7.54
N GLY A 333 10.51 -18.15 -8.34
CA GLY A 333 11.01 -17.10 -9.21
C GLY A 333 12.47 -17.24 -9.57
N GLU A 334 13.08 -16.10 -9.85
CA GLU A 334 14.45 -16.03 -10.33
C GLU A 334 15.47 -16.43 -9.25
N HIS A 335 16.50 -17.13 -9.66
CA HIS A 335 17.62 -17.56 -8.84
C HIS A 335 18.95 -17.17 -9.50
N LYS A 336 19.93 -16.81 -8.69
CA LYS A 336 21.31 -16.56 -9.12
C LYS A 336 22.26 -17.09 -8.07
N GLU A 337 23.20 -17.94 -8.49
CA GLU A 337 24.21 -18.56 -7.61
C GLU A 337 23.61 -19.26 -6.37
N GLY A 338 22.44 -19.88 -6.53
CA GLY A 338 21.75 -20.59 -5.45
C GLY A 338 20.85 -19.73 -4.56
N LEU A 339 20.79 -18.42 -4.79
CA LEU A 339 19.98 -17.48 -3.99
C LEU A 339 18.83 -16.93 -4.81
N SER A 340 17.72 -16.56 -4.16
CA SER A 340 16.66 -15.80 -4.81
C SER A 340 17.21 -14.45 -5.30
N HIS A 341 16.84 -14.09 -6.51
CA HIS A 341 17.28 -12.88 -7.20
C HIS A 341 16.16 -12.43 -8.15
N GLY A 342 16.21 -11.24 -8.72
CA GLY A 342 15.24 -10.80 -9.72
C GLY A 342 13.82 -10.78 -9.14
N LYS A 343 12.81 -11.19 -9.92
CA LYS A 343 11.42 -11.17 -9.45
C LYS A 343 11.01 -12.53 -8.92
N GLY A 344 10.23 -12.52 -7.84
CA GLY A 344 9.73 -13.74 -7.24
C GLY A 344 8.56 -13.57 -6.29
N THR A 345 8.03 -14.70 -5.87
CA THR A 345 7.00 -14.83 -4.84
C THR A 345 7.55 -15.68 -3.71
N TYR A 346 7.55 -15.15 -2.50
CA TYR A 346 7.80 -15.91 -1.28
C TYR A 346 6.49 -16.09 -0.53
N THR A 347 6.16 -17.33 -0.19
CA THR A 347 5.04 -17.67 0.66
C THR A 347 5.60 -18.27 1.94
N TRP A 348 5.35 -17.63 3.08
CA TRP A 348 5.71 -18.19 4.37
C TRP A 348 4.76 -19.32 4.76
N ALA A 349 5.22 -20.26 5.58
CA ALA A 349 4.44 -21.39 6.06
C ALA A 349 3.18 -20.97 6.84
N ASN A 350 3.21 -19.77 7.44
CA ASN A 350 2.05 -19.17 8.10
C ASN A 350 0.97 -18.67 7.12
N GLY A 351 1.26 -18.62 5.82
CA GLY A 351 0.38 -18.15 4.76
C GLY A 351 0.62 -16.71 4.31
N ASP A 352 1.49 -15.96 5.00
CA ASP A 352 1.90 -14.63 4.55
C ASP A 352 2.57 -14.76 3.17
N LYS A 353 2.51 -13.69 2.38
CA LYS A 353 3.02 -13.70 1.02
C LYS A 353 3.75 -12.41 0.68
N TYR A 354 4.92 -12.53 0.07
CA TYR A 354 5.63 -11.45 -0.58
C TYR A 354 5.70 -11.69 -2.08
N ILE A 355 5.43 -10.65 -2.85
CA ILE A 355 5.57 -10.62 -4.31
C ILE A 355 6.39 -9.38 -4.64
N GLY A 356 7.56 -9.55 -5.23
CA GLY A 356 8.43 -8.42 -5.54
C GLY A 356 9.81 -8.82 -5.98
N GLU A 357 10.74 -7.88 -5.88
CA GLU A 357 12.13 -8.05 -6.28
C GLU A 357 12.98 -8.65 -5.14
N PHE A 358 14.00 -9.39 -5.54
CA PHE A 358 14.95 -10.06 -4.68
C PHE A 358 16.37 -9.76 -5.13
N LYS A 359 17.27 -9.63 -4.17
CA LYS A 359 18.70 -9.50 -4.40
C LYS A 359 19.44 -10.32 -3.35
N GLU A 360 20.16 -11.34 -3.81
CA GLU A 360 21.04 -12.17 -2.97
C GLU A 360 20.31 -12.78 -1.77
N GLY A 361 19.13 -13.34 -2.00
CA GLY A 361 18.34 -13.99 -0.96
C GLY A 361 17.41 -13.06 -0.18
N LYS A 362 17.52 -11.73 -0.36
CA LYS A 362 16.77 -10.74 0.41
C LYS A 362 15.72 -10.03 -0.43
N ARG A 363 14.62 -9.62 0.18
CA ARG A 363 13.62 -8.75 -0.47
C ARG A 363 14.28 -7.40 -0.76
N HIS A 364 14.09 -6.89 -1.97
CA HIS A 364 14.72 -5.65 -2.43
C HIS A 364 13.76 -4.94 -3.41
N GLY A 365 14.08 -3.71 -3.81
CA GLY A 365 13.32 -2.99 -4.84
C GLY A 365 11.84 -2.84 -4.47
N LYS A 366 10.94 -2.97 -5.43
CA LYS A 366 9.49 -2.85 -5.18
C LYS A 366 8.88 -4.21 -4.85
N GLY A 367 7.95 -4.22 -3.89
CA GLY A 367 7.20 -5.42 -3.57
C GLY A 367 5.94 -5.18 -2.75
N THR A 368 5.19 -6.27 -2.58
CA THR A 368 3.97 -6.32 -1.79
C THR A 368 4.08 -7.44 -0.77
N ILE A 369 3.89 -7.13 0.52
CA ILE A 369 3.62 -8.15 1.55
C ILE A 369 2.12 -8.16 1.83
N SER A 370 1.51 -9.33 1.79
CA SER A 370 0.15 -9.57 2.27
C SER A 370 0.23 -10.52 3.45
N PHE A 371 -0.41 -10.15 4.55
CA PHE A 371 -0.41 -10.93 5.78
C PHE A 371 -1.75 -11.67 5.92
N VAL A 372 -1.73 -12.86 6.53
CA VAL A 372 -2.97 -13.60 6.85
C VAL A 372 -3.85 -12.83 7.85
N SER A 373 -3.25 -11.93 8.64
CA SER A 373 -4.00 -11.00 9.49
C SER A 373 -4.94 -10.06 8.73
N GLY A 374 -4.74 -9.90 7.41
CA GLY A 374 -5.40 -8.89 6.59
C GLY A 374 -4.57 -7.61 6.40
N ASP A 375 -3.46 -7.46 7.14
CA ASP A 375 -2.53 -6.38 6.90
C ASP A 375 -1.89 -6.50 5.51
N LYS A 376 -1.51 -5.37 4.91
CA LYS A 376 -0.85 -5.32 3.60
C LYS A 376 0.15 -4.19 3.55
N TYR A 377 1.32 -4.46 2.99
CA TYR A 377 2.29 -3.42 2.63
C TYR A 377 2.57 -3.47 1.15
N VAL A 378 2.59 -2.31 0.50
CA VAL A 378 3.01 -2.14 -0.91
C VAL A 378 4.03 -1.02 -0.95
N GLY A 379 5.26 -1.29 -1.35
CA GLY A 379 6.29 -0.27 -1.38
C GLY A 379 7.69 -0.81 -1.65
N GLU A 380 8.66 0.02 -1.30
CA GLU A 380 10.09 -0.24 -1.49
C GLU A 380 10.69 -1.05 -0.33
N PHE A 381 11.74 -1.81 -0.66
CA PHE A 381 12.48 -2.69 0.22
C PHE A 381 13.99 -2.56 0.00
N GLU A 382 14.74 -2.59 1.09
CA GLU A 382 16.20 -2.70 1.07
C GLU A 382 16.63 -3.72 2.14
N ASP A 383 17.46 -4.68 1.76
CA ASP A 383 17.94 -5.76 2.64
C ASP A 383 16.84 -6.40 3.52
N SER A 384 15.72 -6.75 2.88
CA SER A 384 14.52 -7.33 3.51
C SER A 384 13.72 -6.42 4.44
N LYS A 385 14.07 -5.13 4.57
CA LYS A 385 13.35 -4.13 5.37
C LYS A 385 12.54 -3.19 4.48
N LYS A 386 11.40 -2.71 4.97
CA LYS A 386 10.66 -1.62 4.30
C LYS A 386 11.48 -0.33 4.40
N GLU A 387 11.78 0.26 3.27
CA GLU A 387 12.61 1.47 3.12
C GLU A 387 12.01 2.32 2.00
N GLY A 388 12.22 3.64 2.01
CA GLY A 388 11.73 4.51 0.94
C GLY A 388 10.22 4.70 0.95
N LYS A 389 9.57 4.73 -0.21
CA LYS A 389 8.13 5.00 -0.31
C LYS A 389 7.30 3.73 -0.18
N GLY A 390 6.22 3.81 0.59
CA GLY A 390 5.31 2.69 0.74
C GLY A 390 3.94 3.05 1.31
N THR A 391 3.01 2.11 1.17
CA THR A 391 1.69 2.14 1.76
C THR A 391 1.51 0.91 2.64
N TYR A 392 1.18 1.13 3.91
CA TYR A 392 0.77 0.09 4.84
C TYR A 392 -0.73 0.23 5.11
N THR A 393 -1.49 -0.81 4.85
CA THR A 393 -2.91 -0.93 5.20
C THR A 393 -3.03 -1.94 6.32
N TRP A 394 -3.61 -1.54 7.44
CA TRP A 394 -3.88 -2.43 8.56
C TRP A 394 -5.23 -3.12 8.39
N ALA A 395 -5.38 -4.30 8.97
CA ALA A 395 -6.62 -5.07 8.95
C ALA A 395 -7.81 -4.33 9.56
N ASN A 396 -7.56 -3.39 10.48
CA ASN A 396 -8.60 -2.53 11.07
C ASN A 396 -9.10 -1.43 10.11
N GLY A 397 -8.50 -1.27 8.93
CA GLY A 397 -8.85 -0.26 7.93
C GLY A 397 -7.98 1.01 8.00
N ASP A 398 -7.11 1.15 9.00
CA ASP A 398 -6.13 2.24 9.01
C ASP A 398 -5.20 2.11 7.80
N LYS A 399 -4.70 3.23 7.31
CA LYS A 399 -3.80 3.28 6.16
C LYS A 399 -2.74 4.34 6.34
N PHE A 400 -1.48 3.99 6.17
CA PHE A 400 -0.36 4.91 6.10
C PHE A 400 0.22 4.91 4.70
N THR A 401 0.47 6.08 4.12
CA THR A 401 1.16 6.25 2.85
C THR A 401 2.26 7.28 3.02
N GLY A 402 3.51 6.89 2.78
CA GLY A 402 4.65 7.80 2.95
C GLY A 402 6.01 7.11 3.07
N ASP A 403 6.93 7.83 3.68
CA ASP A 403 8.32 7.43 3.88
C ASP A 403 8.44 6.34 4.98
N HIS A 404 9.23 5.32 4.68
CA HIS A 404 9.59 4.23 5.57
C HIS A 404 11.11 4.19 5.74
N LYS A 405 11.56 3.84 6.94
CA LYS A 405 12.97 3.57 7.25
C LYS A 405 13.05 2.45 8.26
N ASN A 406 13.82 1.41 7.97
CA ASN A 406 13.96 0.22 8.83
C ASN A 406 12.60 -0.31 9.34
N ASP A 407 11.71 -0.67 8.41
CA ASP A 407 10.38 -1.25 8.66
C ASP A 407 9.31 -0.33 9.25
N LYS A 408 9.65 0.92 9.57
CA LYS A 408 8.78 1.87 10.29
C LYS A 408 8.50 3.13 9.47
N PRO A 409 7.28 3.71 9.57
CA PRO A 409 7.00 5.06 9.10
C PRO A 409 8.00 6.07 9.67
N ASN A 410 8.71 6.79 8.79
CA ASN A 410 9.75 7.73 9.17
C ASN A 410 10.01 8.72 8.03
N GLY A 411 9.77 10.00 8.26
CA GLY A 411 9.77 11.02 7.20
C GLY A 411 8.38 11.61 7.01
N LYS A 412 8.01 12.00 5.79
CA LYS A 412 6.69 12.55 5.48
C LYS A 412 5.71 11.42 5.15
N GLY A 413 4.46 11.58 5.55
CA GLY A 413 3.40 10.66 5.14
C GLY A 413 2.04 11.07 5.66
N THR A 414 1.04 10.32 5.23
CA THR A 414 -0.36 10.53 5.59
C THR A 414 -0.90 9.26 6.24
N ILE A 415 -1.53 9.39 7.40
CA ILE A 415 -2.34 8.34 8.02
C ILE A 415 -3.82 8.68 7.77
N THR A 416 -4.58 7.73 7.27
CA THR A 416 -6.05 7.74 7.28
C THR A 416 -6.48 6.69 8.28
N PHE A 417 -7.28 7.08 9.27
CA PHE A 417 -7.75 6.19 10.31
C PHE A 417 -9.12 5.62 9.93
N ALA A 418 -9.40 4.38 10.32
CA ALA A 418 -10.68 3.72 10.08
C ALA A 418 -11.86 4.45 10.75
N ASN A 419 -11.59 5.21 11.81
CA ASN A 419 -12.58 6.06 12.48
C ASN A 419 -12.97 7.31 11.66
N GLY A 420 -12.32 7.57 10.52
CA GLY A 420 -12.55 8.72 9.64
C GLY A 420 -11.61 9.91 9.89
N ASP A 421 -10.76 9.85 10.91
CA ASP A 421 -9.73 10.87 11.15
C ASP A 421 -8.60 10.74 10.12
N SER A 422 -7.80 11.80 9.97
CA SER A 422 -6.60 11.77 9.15
C SER A 422 -5.49 12.63 9.72
N TYR A 423 -4.26 12.26 9.42
CA TYR A 423 -3.05 13.02 9.74
C TYR A 423 -2.16 13.10 8.52
N ASP A 424 -1.74 14.30 8.14
CA ASP A 424 -0.74 14.54 7.11
C ASP A 424 0.45 15.30 7.74
N GLY A 425 1.62 14.67 7.79
CA GLY A 425 2.78 15.29 8.40
C GLY A 425 4.00 14.40 8.54
N LYS A 426 4.88 14.85 9.44
CA LYS A 426 6.13 14.14 9.71
C LYS A 426 5.89 12.97 10.70
N HIS A 427 6.67 11.92 10.53
CA HIS A 427 6.65 10.69 11.30
C HIS A 427 8.06 10.35 11.77
N LYS A 428 8.18 9.79 12.96
CA LYS A 428 9.43 9.25 13.49
C LYS A 428 9.14 7.95 14.22
N ASN A 429 9.78 6.86 13.80
CA ASN A 429 9.63 5.53 14.39
C ASN A 429 8.15 5.08 14.52
N GLY A 430 7.35 5.33 13.49
CA GLY A 430 5.93 4.94 13.46
C GLY A 430 4.97 5.90 14.15
N LYS A 431 5.44 7.01 14.75
CA LYS A 431 4.60 7.97 15.48
C LYS A 431 4.57 9.33 14.78
N MET A 432 3.43 10.02 14.86
CA MET A 432 3.31 11.43 14.44
C MET A 432 4.33 12.28 15.21
N HIS A 433 5.13 13.06 14.49
CA HIS A 433 6.25 13.81 15.07
C HIS A 433 6.61 15.02 14.21
N GLY A 434 6.96 16.15 14.81
CA GLY A 434 7.25 17.37 14.06
C GLY A 434 5.98 18.07 13.57
N LYS A 435 6.04 18.79 12.45
CA LYS A 435 4.90 19.54 11.92
C LYS A 435 3.93 18.61 11.17
N GLY A 436 2.63 18.82 11.35
CA GLY A 436 1.59 18.15 10.59
C GLY A 436 0.20 18.77 10.76
N THR A 437 -0.75 18.23 10.02
CA THR A 437 -2.16 18.58 10.03
C THR A 437 -2.97 17.35 10.44
N TYR A 438 -3.76 17.46 11.49
CA TYR A 438 -4.73 16.45 11.90
C TYR A 438 -6.13 16.95 11.57
N ILE A 439 -6.97 16.11 10.96
CA ILE A 439 -8.37 16.39 10.68
C ILE A 439 -9.17 15.26 11.30
N SER A 440 -10.05 15.61 12.23
CA SER A 440 -11.00 14.69 12.84
C SER A 440 -12.18 14.43 11.90
N LYS A 441 -12.88 13.31 12.09
CA LYS A 441 -14.12 12.96 11.36
C LYS A 441 -15.22 14.02 11.48
N ASP A 442 -15.27 14.75 12.60
CA ASP A 442 -16.22 15.85 12.82
C ASP A 442 -15.87 17.14 12.05
N GLY A 443 -14.75 17.16 11.30
CA GLY A 443 -14.26 18.33 10.58
C GLY A 443 -13.35 19.25 11.39
N SER A 444 -13.16 18.99 12.69
CA SER A 444 -12.17 19.70 13.51
C SER A 444 -10.77 19.49 12.94
N LYS A 445 -9.96 20.55 12.90
CA LYS A 445 -8.63 20.57 12.28
C LYS A 445 -7.58 21.13 13.22
N TYR A 446 -6.44 20.47 13.34
CA TYR A 446 -5.26 21.01 14.00
C TYR A 446 -4.07 21.09 13.04
N VAL A 447 -3.40 22.23 12.99
CA VAL A 447 -2.16 22.44 12.24
C VAL A 447 -1.07 22.89 13.21
N GLY A 448 -0.03 22.09 13.41
CA GLY A 448 0.99 22.42 14.38
C GLY A 448 2.02 21.32 14.62
N GLY A 449 2.72 21.43 15.75
CA GLY A 449 3.72 20.45 16.17
C GLY A 449 3.13 19.23 16.88
N PHE A 450 3.85 18.12 16.76
CA PHE A 450 3.57 16.82 17.37
C PHE A 450 4.84 16.22 17.97
N ILE A 451 4.71 15.50 19.09
CA ILE A 451 5.75 14.63 19.64
C ILE A 451 5.08 13.32 20.05
N ASN A 452 5.52 12.20 19.47
CA ASN A 452 5.08 10.85 19.82
C ASN A 452 3.56 10.64 19.74
N GLY A 453 2.89 11.27 18.78
CA GLY A 453 1.44 11.21 18.61
C GLY A 453 0.68 12.39 19.24
N GLU A 454 1.28 13.14 20.16
CA GLU A 454 0.58 14.18 20.90
C GLU A 454 0.87 15.57 20.34
N ARG A 455 -0.15 16.45 20.31
CA ARG A 455 0.03 17.87 19.97
C ARG A 455 1.00 18.51 20.95
N HIS A 456 2.03 19.16 20.41
CA HIS A 456 3.10 19.76 21.19
C HIS A 456 3.70 20.98 20.48
N GLY A 457 4.08 22.01 21.25
CA GLY A 457 4.64 23.24 20.70
C GLY A 457 3.56 24.15 20.11
N LYS A 458 3.92 25.03 19.17
CA LYS A 458 2.97 25.97 18.56
C LYS A 458 2.03 25.26 17.58
N GLY A 459 0.75 25.60 17.64
CA GLY A 459 -0.26 25.08 16.71
C GLY A 459 -1.54 25.91 16.69
N THR A 460 -2.40 25.60 15.74
CA THR A 460 -3.74 26.16 15.59
C THR A 460 -4.75 25.03 15.52
N ALA A 461 -5.71 24.99 16.43
CA ALA A 461 -6.88 24.12 16.38
C ALA A 461 -8.11 24.94 15.93
N THR A 462 -8.84 24.43 14.95
CA THR A 462 -10.15 24.91 14.53
C THR A 462 -11.13 23.79 14.85
N PHE A 463 -12.18 24.08 15.62
CA PHE A 463 -13.15 23.10 16.07
C PHE A 463 -14.37 23.09 15.17
N ASN A 464 -15.03 21.94 15.09
CA ASN A 464 -16.38 21.87 14.55
C ASN A 464 -17.29 22.82 15.36
N GLY A 465 -18.00 23.71 14.67
CA GLY A 465 -18.74 24.83 15.29
C GLY A 465 -18.06 26.19 15.17
N GLY A 466 -16.80 26.27 14.70
CA GLY A 466 -16.14 27.53 14.33
C GLY A 466 -15.21 28.13 15.40
N ASP A 467 -15.21 27.57 16.60
CA ASP A 467 -14.25 27.91 17.65
C ASP A 467 -12.81 27.68 17.18
N LYS A 468 -11.87 28.49 17.66
CA LYS A 468 -10.47 28.43 17.25
C LYS A 468 -9.53 28.70 18.40
N TYR A 469 -8.48 27.89 18.53
CA TYR A 469 -7.34 28.14 19.39
C TYR A 469 -6.06 28.29 18.58
N ALA A 470 -5.27 29.32 18.83
CA ALA A 470 -3.93 29.49 18.29
C ALA A 470 -2.95 29.76 19.44
N GLY A 471 -2.03 28.85 19.71
CA GLY A 471 -1.16 28.94 20.89
C GLY A 471 -0.21 27.78 21.05
N TYR A 472 0.30 27.59 22.26
CA TYR A 472 1.18 26.48 22.60
C TYR A 472 0.38 25.27 23.10
N HIS A 473 0.89 24.08 22.83
CA HIS A 473 0.36 22.81 23.28
C HIS A 473 1.42 22.02 24.04
N LYS A 474 1.00 21.28 25.06
CA LYS A 474 1.84 20.32 25.79
C LYS A 474 1.00 19.09 26.09
N ALA A 475 1.48 17.93 25.66
CA ALA A 475 0.80 16.64 25.81
C ALA A 475 -0.68 16.68 25.41
N GLY A 476 -0.95 17.20 24.20
CA GLY A 476 -2.32 17.29 23.66
C GLY A 476 -3.15 18.48 24.15
N LYS A 477 -2.79 19.12 25.27
CA LYS A 477 -3.56 20.19 25.94
C LYS A 477 -3.06 21.58 25.58
N PHE A 478 -3.94 22.58 25.66
CA PHE A 478 -3.54 23.99 25.57
C PHE A 478 -2.60 24.35 26.73
N HIS A 479 -1.54 25.08 26.42
CA HIS A 479 -0.52 25.45 27.39
C HIS A 479 0.15 26.76 27.01
N GLY A 480 0.83 27.42 27.94
CA GLY A 480 1.56 28.66 27.68
C GLY A 480 0.68 29.76 27.10
N LYS A 481 1.27 30.62 26.25
CA LYS A 481 0.53 31.72 25.62
C LYS A 481 -0.37 31.21 24.50
N GLY A 482 -1.63 31.64 24.48
CA GLY A 482 -2.57 31.29 23.42
C GLY A 482 -3.69 32.31 23.25
N THR A 483 -4.36 32.21 22.10
CA THR A 483 -5.58 32.94 21.78
C THR A 483 -6.67 31.95 21.49
N TYR A 484 -7.77 31.99 22.24
CA TYR A 484 -9.01 31.31 21.89
C TYR A 484 -10.00 32.33 21.33
N THR A 485 -10.70 31.98 20.27
CA THR A 485 -11.75 32.77 19.63
C THR A 485 -12.94 31.87 19.50
N TRP A 486 -14.04 32.23 20.16
CA TRP A 486 -15.29 31.51 20.06
C TRP A 486 -16.02 31.91 18.78
N ALA A 487 -16.87 31.03 18.27
CA ALA A 487 -17.66 31.29 17.06
C ALA A 487 -18.57 32.52 17.19
N ASN A 488 -19.02 32.82 18.40
CA ASN A 488 -19.83 34.02 18.70
C ASN A 488 -19.04 35.34 18.65
N GLY A 489 -17.72 35.30 18.45
CA GLY A 489 -16.83 36.47 18.41
C GLY A 489 -16.14 36.78 19.73
N ASP A 490 -16.48 36.10 20.84
CA ASP A 490 -15.74 36.22 22.09
C ASP A 490 -14.28 35.80 21.85
N LYS A 491 -13.37 36.35 22.65
CA LYS A 491 -11.94 36.11 22.51
C LYS A 491 -11.24 36.11 23.86
N TYR A 492 -10.30 35.19 24.04
CA TYR A 492 -9.37 35.18 25.15
C TYR A 492 -7.95 35.16 24.64
N VAL A 493 -7.11 36.07 25.12
CA VAL A 493 -5.67 36.11 24.85
C VAL A 493 -4.93 36.06 26.17
N GLY A 494 -4.23 34.96 26.46
CA GLY A 494 -3.60 34.81 27.77
C GLY A 494 -2.83 33.52 27.95
N LEU A 495 -2.57 33.20 29.21
CA LEU A 495 -1.84 32.01 29.62
C LEU A 495 -2.78 30.82 29.88
N TYR A 496 -2.30 29.65 29.48
CA TYR A 496 -2.98 28.36 29.64
C TYR A 496 -2.10 27.37 30.40
N GLU A 497 -2.73 26.56 31.24
CA GLU A 497 -2.10 25.43 31.90
C GLU A 497 -3.05 24.24 31.93
N ASN A 498 -2.57 23.08 31.45
CA ASN A 498 -3.33 21.84 31.37
C ASN A 498 -4.72 21.97 30.71
N GLY A 499 -4.83 22.83 29.70
CA GLY A 499 -6.08 23.09 28.97
C GLY A 499 -6.88 24.28 29.49
N ASN A 500 -6.58 24.79 30.68
CA ASN A 500 -7.38 25.83 31.34
C ASN A 500 -6.71 27.20 31.28
N LYS A 501 -7.50 28.28 31.22
CA LYS A 501 -7.01 29.66 31.42
C LYS A 501 -6.42 29.75 32.84
N ASN A 502 -5.14 30.10 32.94
CA ASN A 502 -4.40 30.20 34.19
C ASN A 502 -3.35 31.31 34.07
N GLY A 503 -3.31 32.22 35.05
CA GLY A 503 -2.46 33.42 35.03
C GLY A 503 -3.07 34.59 34.27
N LYS A 504 -2.23 35.52 33.81
CA LYS A 504 -2.68 36.77 33.18
C LYS A 504 -3.27 36.54 31.80
N GLY A 505 -4.39 37.20 31.53
CA GLY A 505 -5.05 37.19 30.23
C GLY A 505 -6.06 38.30 30.03
N ILE A 506 -6.54 38.39 28.79
CA ILE A 506 -7.53 39.36 28.33
C ILE A 506 -8.71 38.58 27.76
N SER A 507 -9.88 38.67 28.39
CA SER A 507 -11.15 38.25 27.80
C SER A 507 -11.81 39.45 27.13
N THR A 508 -12.30 39.30 25.90
CA THR A 508 -13.07 40.29 25.15
C THR A 508 -14.34 39.60 24.69
N TRP A 509 -15.49 40.20 24.96
CA TRP A 509 -16.78 39.64 24.58
C TRP A 509 -17.31 40.33 23.33
N ALA A 510 -18.11 39.62 22.55
CA ALA A 510 -18.73 40.13 21.33
C ALA A 510 -19.64 41.33 21.59
N ASN A 511 -20.18 41.44 22.81
CA ASN A 511 -20.95 42.59 23.27
C ASN A 511 -20.10 43.87 23.48
N GLY A 512 -18.77 43.79 23.38
CA GLY A 512 -17.83 44.90 23.56
C GLY A 512 -17.18 44.97 24.94
N ASP A 513 -17.62 44.18 25.91
CA ASP A 513 -17.01 44.13 27.23
C ASP A 513 -15.60 43.53 27.18
N LYS A 514 -14.77 43.85 28.19
CA LYS A 514 -13.40 43.36 28.27
C LYS A 514 -12.95 43.16 29.71
N TYR A 515 -12.24 42.07 29.98
CA TYR A 515 -11.58 41.82 31.25
C TYR A 515 -10.08 41.65 31.03
N VAL A 516 -9.26 42.32 31.83
CA VAL A 516 -7.80 42.21 31.84
C VAL A 516 -7.37 41.85 33.25
N GLY A 517 -6.87 40.64 33.48
CA GLY A 517 -6.51 40.22 34.83
C GLY A 517 -6.08 38.77 34.95
N ASP A 518 -5.94 38.35 36.19
CA ASP A 518 -5.57 36.98 36.55
C ASP A 518 -6.76 36.02 36.39
N HIS A 519 -6.43 34.78 36.04
CA HIS A 519 -7.36 33.67 35.87
C HIS A 519 -6.83 32.44 36.60
N LYS A 520 -7.74 31.62 37.13
CA LYS A 520 -7.43 30.30 37.69
C LYS A 520 -8.51 29.31 37.27
N ASN A 521 -8.10 28.19 36.68
CA ASN A 521 -9.02 27.13 36.23
C ASN A 521 -10.23 27.65 35.45
N ASN A 522 -9.98 28.47 34.41
CA ASN A 522 -10.99 29.11 33.55
C ASN A 522 -11.81 30.25 34.17
N LYS A 523 -11.67 30.53 35.47
CA LYS A 523 -12.37 31.62 36.16
C LYS A 523 -11.48 32.85 36.31
N ARG A 524 -12.09 34.04 36.43
CA ARG A 524 -11.40 35.27 36.84
C ARG A 524 -11.04 35.13 38.32
N ASP A 525 -9.76 35.20 38.65
CA ASP A 525 -9.28 34.94 40.02
C ASP A 525 -7.95 35.66 40.23
N GLY A 526 -7.90 36.59 41.19
CA GLY A 526 -6.81 37.53 41.42
C GLY A 526 -7.13 38.96 40.96
N GLU A 527 -6.10 39.77 40.73
CA GLU A 527 -6.25 41.18 40.37
C GLU A 527 -6.72 41.35 38.93
N GLY A 528 -7.68 42.25 38.71
CA GLY A 528 -8.24 42.46 37.38
C GLY A 528 -8.95 43.79 37.17
N LYS A 529 -9.15 44.11 35.88
CA LYS A 529 -9.90 45.28 35.41
C LYS A 529 -10.97 44.81 34.43
N TYR A 530 -12.23 45.03 34.77
CA TYR A 530 -13.36 44.82 33.87
C TYR A 530 -13.77 46.17 33.25
N TYR A 531 -13.94 46.21 31.95
CA TYR A 531 -14.39 47.36 31.17
C TYR A 531 -15.70 46.98 30.51
N PHE A 532 -16.75 47.74 30.79
CA PHE A 532 -18.04 47.59 30.13
C PHE A 532 -18.06 48.40 28.84
N LYS A 533 -18.84 47.97 27.85
CA LYS A 533 -19.04 48.69 26.59
C LYS A 533 -19.48 50.15 26.79
N ASP A 534 -20.24 50.43 27.84
CA ASP A 534 -20.73 51.76 28.19
C ASP A 534 -19.67 52.68 28.85
N GLY A 535 -18.43 52.21 29.02
CA GLY A 535 -17.33 52.97 29.59
C GLY A 535 -17.14 52.81 31.10
N ARG A 536 -18.07 52.14 31.81
CA ARG A 536 -17.87 51.79 33.22
C ARG A 536 -16.67 50.85 33.38
N LYS A 537 -16.02 50.89 34.54
CA LYS A 537 -14.93 49.96 34.88
C LYS A 537 -15.02 49.46 36.32
N LEU A 538 -14.70 48.18 36.53
CA LEU A 538 -14.40 47.61 37.85
C LEU A 538 -12.91 47.33 37.92
N VAL A 539 -12.26 47.73 38.99
CA VAL A 539 -10.83 47.51 39.23
C VAL A 539 -10.70 46.96 40.64
N GLY A 540 -10.11 45.78 40.77
CA GLY A 540 -9.92 45.14 42.07
C GLY A 540 -9.76 43.63 41.98
N THR A 541 -10.04 42.95 43.08
CA THR A 541 -9.81 41.51 43.23
C THR A 541 -11.04 40.70 42.82
N PHE A 542 -10.83 39.66 42.03
CA PHE A 542 -11.83 38.67 41.66
C PHE A 542 -11.55 37.32 42.34
N LYS A 543 -12.58 36.59 42.73
CA LYS A 543 -12.48 35.22 43.26
C LYS A 543 -13.57 34.35 42.68
N ASP A 544 -13.18 33.20 42.14
CA ASP A 544 -14.11 32.25 41.51
C ASP A 544 -15.04 32.88 40.45
N GLY A 545 -14.55 33.91 39.76
CA GLY A 545 -15.30 34.63 38.73
C GLY A 545 -16.05 35.86 39.21
N ASN A 546 -16.18 36.09 40.52
CA ASN A 546 -16.94 37.19 41.11
C ASN A 546 -16.03 38.34 41.56
N PHE A 547 -16.52 39.57 41.45
CA PHE A 547 -15.83 40.74 41.99
C PHE A 547 -15.99 40.79 43.52
N VAL A 548 -14.90 41.02 44.25
CA VAL A 548 -14.90 40.97 45.73
C VAL A 548 -14.66 42.34 46.33
N LYS A 549 -13.64 43.07 45.89
CA LYS A 549 -13.21 44.34 46.48
C LYS A 549 -12.46 45.19 45.46
#